data_AF-A0A6I5RI25-F1
#
_entry.id   AF-A0A6I5RI25-F1
#
_cell.length_a   1.000
_cell.length_b   1.000
_cell.length_c   1.000
_cell.angle_alpha   90.00
_cell.angle_beta   90.00
_cell.angle_gamma   90.00
#
_symmetry.space_group_name_H-M   'P 1'
#
loop_
_entity.id
_entity.type
_entity.pdbx_description
1 polymer ?
#
loop_
_entity_poly.entity_id
_entity_poly.type
_entity_poly.pdbx_seq_one_letter_code
_entity_poly.pdbx_strand_id
1 'polypeptide(L)'
;MVLLTLILIPGLMLSDYYLTLIGEVLRRKSQPNVLLKLESYELNPFLQKDVAQLKWFNWRYLSAVLGITSLMVFLAYGYEAQVSPVPFVGFLGLLSVYFGVVIGRHLQSILSFSNILRTPQPASDQFELNQKTVITVEEAIQVNQLSNISFLPPFGLCALITRHEFMIGGFCGILMLMLAHFMWLKQVQLMRRKASTK
;
A
#
# COMPACT_ATOMS: atom_id res chain seq x y z
N MET A 1 2.34 -16.71 21.45
CA MET A 1 2.70 -15.96 20.22
C MET A 1 1.58 -15.94 19.19
N VAL A 2 0.89 -17.06 18.90
CA VAL A 2 -0.21 -17.13 17.91
C VAL A 2 -1.31 -16.08 18.12
N LEU A 3 -1.75 -15.84 19.36
CA LEU A 3 -2.79 -14.83 19.62
C LEU A 3 -2.37 -13.41 19.19
N LEU A 4 -1.11 -13.04 19.41
CA LEU A 4 -0.59 -11.72 19.02
C LEU A 4 -0.58 -11.59 17.49
N THR A 5 -0.19 -12.64 16.77
CA THR A 5 -0.14 -12.61 15.29
C THR A 5 -1.52 -12.58 14.67
N LEU A 6 -2.51 -13.22 15.30
CA LEU A 6 -3.91 -13.16 14.90
C LEU A 6 -4.55 -11.78 15.09
N ILE A 7 -4.00 -10.94 15.96
CA ILE A 7 -4.43 -9.53 16.13
C ILE A 7 -3.61 -8.60 15.24
N LEU A 8 -2.31 -8.90 15.07
CA LEU A 8 -1.38 -8.07 14.33
C LEU A 8 -1.82 -7.88 12.88
N ILE A 9 -2.06 -8.95 12.14
CA ILE A 9 -2.39 -8.85 10.71
C ILE A 9 -3.70 -8.09 10.46
N PRO A 10 -4.81 -8.39 11.16
CA PRO A 10 -6.03 -7.58 11.03
C PRO A 10 -5.80 -6.11 11.41
N GLY A 11 -4.99 -5.85 12.44
CA GLY A 11 -4.58 -4.50 12.82
C GLY A 11 -3.81 -3.78 11.71
N LEU A 12 -2.88 -4.46 11.03
CA LEU A 12 -2.14 -3.92 9.89
C LEU A 12 -3.05 -3.64 8.70
N MET A 13 -3.98 -4.54 8.37
CA MET A 13 -4.98 -4.31 7.32
C MET A 13 -5.85 -3.09 7.64
N LEU A 14 -6.43 -3.04 8.84
CA LEU A 14 -7.24 -1.87 9.22
C LEU A 14 -6.42 -0.58 9.18
N SER A 15 -5.17 -0.62 9.65
CA SER A 15 -4.25 0.52 9.59
C SER A 15 -4.00 0.98 8.16
N ASP A 16 -3.74 0.06 7.23
CA ASP A 16 -3.59 0.34 5.79
C ASP A 16 -4.79 1.12 5.24
N TYR A 17 -6.01 0.67 5.52
CA TYR A 17 -7.22 1.36 5.09
C TYR A 17 -7.37 2.76 5.71
N TYR A 18 -7.20 2.90 7.02
CA TYR A 18 -7.37 4.19 7.69
C TYR A 18 -6.25 5.19 7.34
N LEU A 19 -5.01 4.73 7.20
CA LEU A 19 -3.91 5.57 6.74
C LEU A 19 -4.15 6.06 5.31
N THR A 20 -4.75 5.22 4.47
CA THR A 20 -5.18 5.63 3.12
C THR A 20 -6.19 6.78 3.18
N LEU A 21 -7.20 6.69 4.05
CA LEU A 21 -8.18 7.77 4.24
C LEU A 21 -7.54 9.05 4.78
N ILE A 22 -6.66 8.93 5.77
CA ILE A 22 -5.92 10.07 6.34
C ILE A 22 -5.06 10.74 5.26
N GLY A 23 -4.36 9.95 4.44
CA GLY A 23 -3.58 10.43 3.31
C GLY A 23 -4.43 11.22 2.31
N GLU A 24 -5.62 10.73 1.95
CA GLU A 24 -6.55 11.45 1.07
C GLU A 24 -7.05 12.75 1.68
N VAL A 25 -7.35 12.79 2.99
CA VAL A 25 -7.74 14.03 3.70
C VAL A 25 -6.62 15.07 3.62
N LEU A 26 -5.38 14.68 3.90
CA LEU A 26 -4.24 15.58 3.84
C LEU A 26 -3.95 16.04 2.42
N ARG A 27 -4.05 15.13 1.44
CA ARG A 27 -3.89 15.47 0.01
C ARG A 27 -4.88 16.56 -0.39
N ARG A 28 -6.17 16.42 -0.08
CA ARG A 28 -7.19 17.43 -0.37
C ARG A 28 -6.87 18.77 0.25
N LYS A 29 -6.44 18.78 1.52
CA LYS A 29 -6.02 20.01 2.19
C LYS A 29 -4.80 20.65 1.55
N SER A 30 -3.88 19.85 0.99
CA SER A 30 -2.67 20.34 0.31
C SER A 30 -2.87 20.75 -1.15
N GLN A 31 -4.00 20.42 -1.78
CA GLN A 31 -4.26 20.76 -3.19
C GLN A 31 -4.11 22.25 -3.54
N PRO A 32 -4.54 23.22 -2.71
CA PRO A 32 -4.31 24.63 -2.99
C PRO A 32 -2.82 24.99 -3.08
N ASN A 33 -1.96 24.23 -2.39
CA ASN A 33 -0.53 24.48 -2.28
C ASN A 33 0.29 23.65 -3.29
N VAL A 34 -0.33 22.72 -4.03
CA VAL A 34 0.41 21.86 -4.96
C VAL A 34 -0.40 21.61 -6.23
N LEU A 35 0.25 21.79 -7.39
CA LEU A 35 -0.28 21.41 -8.71
C LEU A 35 -0.27 19.88 -8.94
N LEU A 36 -0.66 19.10 -7.94
CA LEU A 36 -0.84 17.65 -8.05
C LEU A 36 -2.18 17.33 -8.73
N LYS A 37 -2.15 17.12 -10.05
CA LYS A 37 -3.30 16.57 -10.80
C LYS A 37 -3.34 15.04 -10.69
N LEU A 38 -3.51 14.53 -9.47
CA LEU A 38 -3.85 13.14 -9.24
C LEU A 38 -5.38 13.02 -9.10
N GLU A 39 -6.02 12.30 -10.02
CA GLU A 39 -7.47 12.06 -9.99
C GLU A 39 -7.90 11.29 -8.72
N SER A 40 -7.08 10.33 -8.28
CA SER A 40 -7.27 9.59 -7.03
C SER A 40 -5.95 9.40 -6.28
N TYR A 41 -6.00 9.45 -4.95
CA TYR A 41 -4.88 9.06 -4.10
C TYR A 41 -4.70 7.54 -4.07
N GLU A 42 -5.81 6.80 -4.05
CA GLU A 42 -5.81 5.34 -4.02
C GLU A 42 -5.55 4.76 -5.41
N LEU A 43 -4.62 3.82 -5.49
CA LEU A 43 -4.27 3.13 -6.74
C LEU A 43 -5.15 1.89 -6.96
N ASN A 44 -5.65 1.28 -5.88
CA ASN A 44 -6.49 0.10 -5.99
C ASN A 44 -7.90 0.48 -6.53
N PRO A 45 -8.27 0.02 -7.74
CA PRO A 45 -9.56 0.37 -8.35
C PRO A 45 -10.77 -0.08 -7.52
N PHE A 46 -10.61 -1.12 -6.69
CA PHE A 46 -11.68 -1.60 -5.83
C PHE A 46 -11.99 -0.64 -4.66
N LEU A 47 -11.00 0.13 -4.20
CA LEU A 47 -11.13 1.04 -3.06
C LEU A 47 -11.21 2.52 -3.46
N GLN A 48 -10.84 2.86 -4.71
CA GLN A 48 -10.84 4.24 -5.22
C GLN A 48 -12.11 5.03 -4.91
N LYS A 49 -13.28 4.46 -5.18
CA LYS A 49 -14.56 5.15 -4.95
C LYS A 49 -14.83 5.40 -3.47
N ASP A 50 -14.50 4.43 -2.61
CA ASP A 50 -14.76 4.53 -1.18
C ASP A 50 -13.79 5.51 -0.51
N VAL A 51 -12.52 5.51 -0.93
CA VAL A 51 -11.50 6.48 -0.47
C VAL A 51 -11.84 7.89 -0.96
N ALA A 52 -12.27 8.04 -2.22
CA ALA A 52 -12.72 9.33 -2.75
C ALA A 52 -13.98 9.86 -2.04
N GLN A 53 -14.79 9.01 -1.44
CA GLN A 53 -15.94 9.41 -0.62
C GLN A 53 -15.59 9.56 0.86
N LEU A 54 -14.32 9.33 1.24
CA LEU A 54 -13.85 9.33 2.63
C LEU A 54 -14.72 8.45 3.54
N LYS A 55 -15.11 7.27 3.07
CA LYS A 55 -15.89 6.32 3.88
C LYS A 55 -15.02 5.74 4.99
N TRP A 56 -15.14 6.29 6.18
CA TRP A 56 -14.47 5.75 7.38
C TRP A 56 -14.88 4.32 7.71
N PHE A 57 -16.04 3.89 7.22
CA PHE A 57 -16.55 2.56 7.45
C PHE A 57 -16.88 1.85 6.12
N ASN A 58 -16.22 0.72 5.86
CA ASN A 58 -16.35 -0.04 4.63
C ASN A 58 -16.57 -1.53 4.90
N TRP A 59 -17.82 -1.98 4.73
CA TRP A 59 -18.18 -3.40 4.93
C TRP A 59 -17.40 -4.36 4.05
N ARG A 60 -17.03 -3.96 2.82
CA ARG A 60 -16.27 -4.82 1.92
C ARG A 60 -14.86 -5.03 2.45
N TYR A 61 -14.20 -3.96 2.89
CA TYR A 61 -12.87 -4.07 3.51
C TYR A 61 -12.91 -4.89 4.80
N LEU A 62 -13.90 -4.64 5.66
CA LEU A 62 -14.07 -5.41 6.89
C LEU A 62 -14.33 -6.91 6.61
N SER A 63 -15.12 -7.24 5.59
CA SER A 63 -15.34 -8.64 5.18
C SER A 63 -14.04 -9.31 4.70
N ALA A 64 -13.17 -8.56 4.00
CA ALA A 64 -11.86 -9.06 3.60
C ALA A 64 -10.94 -9.31 4.80
N VAL A 65 -10.93 -8.40 5.78
CA VAL A 65 -10.20 -8.57 7.05
C VAL A 65 -10.68 -9.81 7.79
N LEU A 66 -12.00 -9.98 7.94
CA LEU A 66 -12.58 -11.17 8.59
C LEU A 66 -12.25 -12.46 7.83
N GLY A 67 -12.27 -12.43 6.50
CA GLY A 67 -11.88 -13.57 5.67
C GLY A 67 -10.42 -13.98 5.87
N ILE A 68 -9.49 -13.01 5.82
CA ILE A 68 -8.06 -13.26 6.06
C ILE A 68 -7.82 -13.73 7.49
N THR A 69 -8.49 -13.13 8.48
CA THR A 69 -8.40 -13.54 9.89
C THR A 69 -8.86 -14.98 10.06
N SER A 70 -9.99 -15.35 9.45
CA SER A 70 -10.53 -16.72 9.51
C SER A 70 -9.57 -17.72 8.86
N LEU A 71 -8.96 -17.35 7.73
CA LEU A 71 -7.94 -18.17 7.08
C LEU A 71 -6.71 -18.35 7.97
N MET A 72 -6.25 -17.29 8.64
CA MET A 72 -5.13 -17.38 9.59
C MET A 72 -5.44 -18.29 10.78
N VAL A 73 -6.65 -18.18 11.35
CA VAL A 73 -7.11 -19.06 12.44
C VAL A 73 -7.16 -20.52 11.96
N PHE A 74 -7.69 -20.76 10.76
CA PHE A 74 -7.70 -22.10 10.15
C PHE A 74 -6.28 -22.64 9.95
N LEU A 75 -5.33 -21.84 9.46
CA LEU A 75 -3.95 -22.28 9.28
C LEU A 75 -3.27 -22.57 10.63
N ALA A 76 -3.48 -21.71 11.64
CA ALA A 76 -2.84 -21.83 12.95
C ALA A 76 -3.39 -22.97 13.83
N TYR A 77 -4.69 -23.23 13.78
CA TYR A 77 -5.34 -24.20 14.67
C TYR A 77 -5.92 -25.41 13.94
N GLY A 78 -6.29 -25.27 12.68
CA GLY A 78 -6.79 -26.37 11.86
C GLY A 78 -5.66 -27.16 11.22
N TYR A 79 -4.84 -26.48 10.41
CA TYR A 79 -3.79 -27.12 9.62
C TYR A 79 -2.51 -27.40 10.41
N GLU A 80 -1.98 -26.40 11.12
CA GLU A 80 -0.74 -26.52 11.89
C GLU A 80 -0.84 -27.59 12.99
N ALA A 81 -2.00 -27.69 13.66
CA ALA A 81 -2.22 -28.71 14.68
C ALA A 81 -2.20 -30.15 14.13
N GLN A 82 -2.45 -30.34 12.83
CA GLN A 82 -2.62 -31.66 12.22
C GLN A 82 -1.49 -32.04 11.26
N VAL A 83 -0.80 -31.07 10.65
CA VAL A 83 0.10 -31.32 9.51
C VAL A 83 1.47 -30.68 9.69
N SER A 84 1.55 -29.34 9.69
CA SER A 84 2.82 -28.62 9.75
C SER A 84 2.62 -27.11 10.00
N PRO A 85 3.50 -26.45 10.78
CA PRO A 85 3.47 -24.99 10.97
C PRO A 85 3.94 -24.21 9.75
N VAL A 86 4.61 -24.85 8.79
CA VAL A 86 5.26 -24.19 7.63
C VAL A 86 4.32 -23.27 6.86
N PRO A 87 3.09 -23.67 6.48
CA PRO A 87 2.19 -22.79 5.74
C PRO A 87 1.72 -21.58 6.56
N PHE A 88 1.51 -21.74 7.87
CA PHE A 88 1.12 -20.63 8.74
C PHE A 88 2.25 -19.60 8.88
N VAL A 89 3.46 -20.06 9.19
CA VAL A 89 4.64 -19.18 9.36
C VAL A 89 5.00 -18.46 8.06
N GLY A 90 4.95 -19.16 6.92
CA GLY A 90 5.15 -18.55 5.60
C GLY A 90 4.07 -17.52 5.26
N PHE A 91 2.79 -17.84 5.50
CA PHE A 91 1.70 -16.91 5.24
C PHE A 91 1.75 -15.67 6.14
N LEU A 92 2.15 -15.85 7.41
CA LEU A 92 2.39 -14.74 8.33
C LEU A 92 3.50 -13.82 7.83
N GLY A 93 4.62 -14.38 7.36
CA GLY A 93 5.71 -13.61 6.75
C GLY A 93 5.25 -12.81 5.53
N LEU A 94 4.48 -13.45 4.65
CA LEU A 94 3.89 -12.82 3.46
C LEU A 94 3.07 -11.61 3.82
N LEU A 95 2.09 -11.75 4.71
CA LEU A 95 1.20 -10.65 5.08
C LEU A 95 1.92 -9.57 5.88
N SER A 96 2.81 -9.95 6.81
CA SER A 96 3.54 -8.99 7.65
C SER A 96 4.42 -8.07 6.82
N VAL A 97 5.20 -8.62 5.88
CA VAL A 97 6.08 -7.83 5.02
C VAL A 97 5.28 -7.03 4.01
N TYR A 98 4.25 -7.64 3.39
CA TYR A 98 3.37 -6.95 2.45
C TYR A 98 2.75 -5.70 3.08
N PHE A 99 2.06 -5.85 4.22
CA PHE A 99 1.42 -4.70 4.88
C PHE A 99 2.43 -3.76 5.52
N GLY A 100 3.56 -4.25 6.03
CA GLY A 100 4.63 -3.39 6.55
C GLY A 100 5.15 -2.41 5.51
N VAL A 101 5.44 -2.88 4.29
CA VAL A 101 5.88 -2.03 3.17
C VAL A 101 4.80 -1.02 2.78
N VAL A 102 3.54 -1.48 2.67
CA VAL A 102 2.41 -0.62 2.30
C VAL A 102 2.18 0.48 3.34
N ILE A 103 2.11 0.13 4.63
CA ILE A 103 1.96 1.10 5.73
C ILE A 103 3.11 2.11 5.74
N GLY A 104 4.35 1.66 5.58
CA GLY A 104 5.51 2.55 5.49
C GLY A 104 5.34 3.62 4.41
N ARG A 105 4.81 3.24 3.24
CA ARG A 105 4.53 4.17 2.14
C ARG A 105 3.39 5.14 2.44
N HIS A 106 2.33 4.69 3.10
CA HIS A 106 1.26 5.60 3.54
C HIS A 106 1.77 6.62 4.55
N LEU A 107 2.56 6.18 5.54
CA LEU A 107 3.18 7.08 6.51
C LEU A 107 4.10 8.10 5.84
N GLN A 108 4.96 7.67 4.90
CA GLN A 108 5.79 8.58 4.12
C GLN A 108 4.95 9.62 3.37
N SER A 109 3.87 9.20 2.71
CA SER A 109 2.96 10.10 1.99
C SER A 109 2.27 11.10 2.92
N ILE A 110 1.78 10.63 4.07
CA ILE A 110 1.16 11.45 5.12
C ILE A 110 2.15 12.51 5.62
N LEU A 111 3.40 12.13 5.89
CA LEU A 111 4.45 13.06 6.32
C LEU A 111 4.77 14.09 5.22
N SER A 112 4.85 13.67 3.95
CA SER A 112 5.05 14.59 2.83
C SER A 112 3.94 15.64 2.75
N PHE A 113 2.66 15.24 2.80
CA PHE A 113 1.54 16.19 2.80
C PHE A 113 1.51 17.06 4.05
N SER A 114 1.79 16.49 5.22
CA SER A 114 1.88 17.25 6.47
C SER A 114 2.98 18.32 6.40
N ASN A 115 4.12 18.01 5.79
CA ASN A 115 5.21 18.97 5.63
C ASN A 115 4.82 20.09 4.66
N ILE A 116 4.18 19.76 3.53
CA ILE A 116 3.65 20.74 2.57
C ILE A 116 2.67 21.70 3.24
N LEU A 117 1.81 21.20 4.14
CA LEU A 117 0.84 22.03 4.86
C LEU A 117 1.47 22.93 5.92
N ARG A 118 2.64 22.57 6.46
CA ARG A 118 3.35 23.33 7.50
C ARG A 118 4.29 24.38 6.92
N THR A 119 4.84 24.16 5.74
CA THR A 119 5.73 25.11 5.08
C THR A 119 4.90 26.25 4.48
N PRO A 120 5.01 27.49 4.99
CA PRO A 120 4.31 28.62 4.41
C PRO A 120 4.79 28.78 2.96
N GLN A 121 3.87 28.81 2.00
CA GLN A 121 4.27 29.18 0.64
C GLN A 121 4.66 30.66 0.64
N PRO A 122 5.82 31.03 0.06
CA PRO A 122 6.18 32.42 -0.10
C PRO A 122 5.08 33.12 -0.92
N ALA A 123 4.69 34.32 -0.50
CA ALA A 123 3.60 35.08 -1.10
C ALA A 123 3.79 35.23 -2.63
N SER A 124 2.88 34.58 -3.34
CA SER A 124 2.44 34.58 -4.75
C SER A 124 3.29 35.11 -5.91
N ASP A 125 4.29 35.97 -5.77
CA ASP A 125 4.71 36.78 -6.92
C ASP A 125 6.05 36.36 -7.55
N GLN A 126 6.80 35.42 -6.95
CA GLN A 126 8.12 35.02 -7.45
C GLN A 126 8.29 33.54 -7.83
N PHE A 127 7.26 32.71 -7.67
CA PHE A 127 7.34 31.26 -7.94
C PHE A 127 6.50 30.78 -9.13
N GLU A 128 6.09 31.67 -10.03
CA GLU A 128 5.30 31.27 -11.21
C GLU A 128 6.06 30.38 -12.20
N LEU A 129 7.40 30.26 -12.15
CA LEU A 129 8.14 29.83 -13.33
C LEU A 129 9.02 28.58 -13.31
N ASN A 130 9.23 27.81 -12.23
CA ASN A 130 10.23 26.72 -12.36
C ASN A 130 9.95 25.32 -11.81
N GLN A 131 8.89 25.05 -11.04
CA GLN A 131 8.62 23.66 -10.60
C GLN A 131 7.14 23.32 -10.58
N LYS A 132 6.47 23.43 -11.73
CA LYS A 132 5.24 22.66 -12.01
C LYS A 132 5.62 21.19 -12.26
N THR A 133 6.12 20.49 -11.25
CA THR A 133 6.23 19.03 -11.29
C THR A 133 4.83 18.46 -11.12
N VAL A 134 4.10 18.37 -12.23
CA VAL A 134 2.86 17.61 -12.30
C VAL A 134 3.25 16.14 -12.23
N ILE A 135 3.29 15.58 -11.02
CA ILE A 135 3.50 14.15 -10.85
C ILE A 135 2.25 13.44 -11.36
N THR A 136 2.40 12.72 -12.46
CA THR A 136 1.33 11.88 -13.02
C THR A 136 1.15 10.61 -12.18
N VAL A 137 -0.05 10.00 -12.26
CA VAL A 137 -0.32 8.71 -11.59
C VAL A 137 0.70 7.65 -12.04
N GLU A 138 1.10 7.66 -13.31
CA GLU A 138 2.08 6.74 -13.88
C GLU A 138 3.46 6.91 -13.22
N GLU A 139 3.96 8.14 -13.10
CA GLU A 139 5.24 8.45 -12.42
C GLU A 139 5.19 8.07 -10.94
N ALA A 140 4.07 8.34 -10.24
CA ALA A 140 3.89 7.94 -8.85
C ALA A 140 3.95 6.41 -8.69
N ILE A 141 3.32 5.64 -9.59
CA ILE A 141 3.42 4.18 -9.58
C ILE A 141 4.86 3.72 -9.85
N GLN A 142 5.56 4.34 -10.80
CA GLN A 142 6.94 3.99 -11.15
C GLN A 142 7.91 4.25 -9.99
N VAL A 143 7.84 5.42 -9.36
CA VAL A 143 8.65 5.74 -8.16
C VAL A 143 8.39 4.73 -7.05
N ASN A 144 7.12 4.38 -6.84
CA ASN A 144 6.74 3.36 -5.87
C ASN A 144 7.25 1.95 -6.23
N GLN A 145 7.28 1.59 -7.51
CA GLN A 145 7.88 0.33 -7.96
C GLN A 145 9.39 0.30 -7.70
N LEU A 146 10.11 1.38 -8.00
CA LEU A 146 11.54 1.50 -7.70
C LEU A 146 11.82 1.36 -6.21
N SER A 147 10.97 1.97 -5.37
CA SER A 147 11.06 1.81 -3.91
C SER A 147 10.77 0.38 -3.45
N ASN A 148 9.92 -0.39 -4.15
CA ASN A 148 9.67 -1.78 -3.79
C ASN A 148 10.84 -2.70 -4.19
N ILE A 149 11.50 -2.39 -5.31
CA ILE A 149 12.67 -3.15 -5.80
C ILE A 149 13.81 -3.10 -4.78
N SER A 150 13.99 -2.01 -4.03
CA SER A 150 15.06 -1.93 -3.03
C SER A 150 14.88 -2.91 -1.86
N PHE A 151 13.66 -3.37 -1.58
CA PHE A 151 13.40 -4.41 -0.58
C PHE A 151 13.65 -5.83 -1.09
N LEU A 152 13.73 -6.03 -2.40
CA LEU A 152 13.81 -7.35 -3.00
C LEU A 152 15.17 -8.05 -2.75
N PRO A 153 16.35 -7.40 -2.93
CA PRO A 153 17.63 -8.01 -2.60
C PRO A 153 17.80 -8.41 -1.13
N PRO A 154 17.52 -7.56 -0.11
CA PRO A 154 17.74 -7.96 1.28
C PRO A 154 16.82 -9.10 1.71
N PHE A 155 15.52 -9.07 1.36
CA PHE A 155 14.62 -10.18 1.67
C PHE A 155 14.94 -11.45 0.89
N GLY A 156 15.33 -11.33 -0.39
CA GLY A 156 15.75 -12.47 -1.20
C GLY A 156 17.01 -13.14 -0.64
N LEU A 157 18.02 -12.36 -0.28
CA LEU A 157 19.25 -12.88 0.31
C LEU A 157 18.98 -13.55 1.66
N CYS A 158 18.20 -12.91 2.54
CA CYS A 158 17.83 -13.51 3.81
C CYS A 158 17.01 -14.80 3.63
N ALA A 159 16.07 -14.84 2.67
CA ALA A 159 15.30 -16.04 2.38
C ALA A 159 16.20 -17.19 1.86
N LEU A 160 17.18 -16.89 1.02
CA LEU A 160 18.14 -17.87 0.48
C LEU A 160 19.09 -18.42 1.56
N ILE A 161 19.62 -17.55 2.42
CA ILE A 161 20.58 -17.92 3.47
C ILE A 161 19.90 -18.66 4.61
N THR A 162 18.83 -18.08 5.16
CA THR A 162 18.17 -18.62 6.37
C THR A 162 17.26 -19.80 6.05
N ARG A 163 16.71 -19.85 4.82
CA ARG A 163 15.64 -20.78 4.41
C ARG A 163 14.43 -20.80 5.34
N HIS A 164 14.29 -19.78 6.19
CA HIS A 164 13.23 -19.68 7.16
C HIS A 164 11.92 -19.34 6.45
N GLU A 165 10.84 -20.04 6.77
CA GLU A 165 9.55 -19.98 6.07
C GLU A 165 8.99 -18.55 6.08
N PHE A 166 9.12 -17.86 7.21
CA PHE A 166 8.73 -16.45 7.34
C PHE A 166 9.45 -15.55 6.32
N MET A 167 10.76 -15.73 6.12
CA MET A 167 11.55 -14.91 5.19
C MET A 167 11.18 -15.21 3.74
N ILE A 168 10.94 -16.49 3.41
CA ILE A 168 10.44 -16.90 2.09
C ILE A 168 9.07 -16.29 1.83
N GLY A 169 8.16 -16.40 2.80
CA GLY A 169 6.84 -15.77 2.75
C GLY A 169 6.93 -14.26 2.54
N GLY A 170 7.78 -13.58 3.32
CA GLY A 170 8.01 -12.14 3.19
C GLY A 170 8.52 -11.73 1.82
N PHE A 171 9.46 -12.48 1.25
CA PHE A 171 9.93 -12.29 -0.13
C PHE A 171 8.79 -12.46 -1.14
N CYS A 172 7.95 -13.48 -0.99
CA CYS A 172 6.75 -13.64 -1.81
C CYS A 172 5.78 -12.46 -1.66
N GLY A 173 5.65 -11.88 -0.47
CA GLY A 173 4.85 -10.67 -0.22
C GLY A 173 5.33 -9.47 -1.03
N ILE A 174 6.65 -9.25 -1.11
CA ILE A 174 7.24 -8.18 -1.93
C ILE A 174 6.97 -8.42 -3.42
N LEU A 175 7.17 -9.65 -3.89
CA LEU A 175 6.88 -10.03 -5.29
C LEU A 175 5.41 -9.80 -5.63
N MET A 176 4.49 -10.17 -4.73
CA MET A 176 3.06 -9.95 -4.90
C MET A 176 2.72 -8.46 -5.00
N LEU A 177 3.33 -7.62 -4.16
CA LEU A 177 3.13 -6.17 -4.22
C LEU A 177 3.66 -5.57 -5.53
N MET A 178 4.81 -6.04 -6.02
CA MET A 178 5.35 -5.62 -7.32
C MET A 178 4.43 -6.02 -8.47
N LEU A 179 3.89 -7.24 -8.45
CA LEU A 179 2.94 -7.70 -9.46
C LEU A 179 1.65 -6.87 -9.44
N ALA A 180 1.11 -6.57 -8.25
CA ALA A 180 -0.06 -5.72 -8.10
C ALA A 180 0.18 -4.33 -8.71
N HIS A 181 1.32 -3.70 -8.42
CA HIS A 181 1.69 -2.42 -9.05
C HIS A 181 1.82 -2.50 -10.57
N PHE A 182 2.41 -3.58 -11.10
CA PHE A 182 2.53 -3.78 -12.54
C PHE A 182 1.16 -3.90 -13.21
N MET A 183 0.24 -4.65 -12.59
CA MET A 183 -1.14 -4.77 -13.06
C MET A 183 -1.86 -3.41 -13.05
N TRP A 184 -1.72 -2.63 -11.97
CA TRP A 184 -2.32 -1.30 -11.87
C TRP A 184 -1.74 -0.32 -12.90
N LEU A 185 -0.42 -0.33 -13.12
CA LEU A 185 0.21 0.49 -14.15
C LEU A 185 -0.36 0.19 -15.54
N LYS A 186 -0.46 -1.09 -15.89
CA LYS A 186 -1.06 -1.52 -17.15
C LYS A 186 -2.52 -1.07 -17.28
N GLN A 187 -3.30 -1.16 -16.21
CA GLN A 187 -4.69 -0.71 -16.20
C GLN A 187 -4.81 0.79 -16.45
N VAL A 188 -3.98 1.61 -15.79
CA VAL A 188 -3.94 3.07 -16.00
C VAL A 188 -3.60 3.41 -17.45
N GLN A 189 -2.57 2.78 -18.02
CA GLN A 189 -2.19 2.97 -19.42
C GLN A 189 -3.33 2.61 -20.39
N LEU A 190 -4.07 1.53 -20.12
CA LEU A 190 -5.22 1.13 -20.92
C LEU A 190 -6.37 2.14 -20.85
N MET A 191 -6.65 2.69 -19.66
CA MET A 191 -7.69 3.72 -19.51
C MET A 191 -7.32 5.00 -20.26
N ARG A 192 -6.06 5.42 -20.21
CA ARG A 192 -5.56 6.59 -20.93
C ARG A 192 -5.67 6.45 -22.46
N ARG A 193 -5.31 5.29 -23.00
CA ARG A 193 -5.47 4.99 -24.45
C ARG A 193 -6.94 5.04 -24.90
N LYS A 194 -7.87 4.60 -24.05
CA LYS A 194 -9.31 4.70 -24.32
C LYS A 194 -9.84 6.14 -24.24
N ALA A 195 -9.22 6.99 -23.42
CA ALA A 195 -9.59 8.40 -23.33
C ALA A 195 -9.07 9.21 -24.52
N SER A 196 -7.91 8.89 -25.07
CA SER A 196 -7.32 9.60 -26.23
C SER A 196 -7.94 9.23 -27.58
N THR A 197 -8.81 8.23 -27.62
CA THR A 197 -9.50 7.75 -28.85
C THR A 197 -10.94 8.24 -28.96
N LYS A 198 -11.40 9.03 -27.98
CA LYS A 198 -12.68 9.73 -27.98
C LYS A 198 -12.45 11.22 -28.25
#